data_AF-F7J6J9-F1
#
_entry.id   AF-F7J6J9-F1
#
_cell.length_a   1.000
_cell.length_b   1.000
_cell.length_c   1.000
_cell.angle_alpha   90.00
_cell.angle_beta   90.00
_cell.angle_gamma   90.00
#
_symmetry.space_group_name_H-M   'P 1'
#
loop_
_entity.id
_entity.type
_entity.pdbx_description
1 polymer ?
#
loop_
_entity_poly.entity_id
_entity_poly.type
_entity_poly.pdbx_seq_one_letter_code
_entity_poly.pdbx_strand_id
1 'polypeptide(L)'
;LESEAGINRQVNMELYACYTYQSMAFYFERDDVALPGFSKFFKSSSDEEREHAKKLMKYQNKRGGRVVLQDIKKPERDEWGSGLEAMQVALQLEKSVNQSLLDLHAVAEKHNDSQMQDFLEGEFLKEQVDSIKEISDYVTQLKRV
;
A
#
# COMPACT_ATOMS: atom_id res chain seq x y z
N LEU A 1 -9.54 -8.55 -20.14
CA LEU A 1 -8.44 -9.41 -19.66
C LEU A 1 -7.29 -8.58 -19.08
N GLU A 2 -6.72 -7.60 -19.78
CA GLU A 2 -5.61 -6.79 -19.25
C GLU A 2 -5.99 -5.97 -18.00
N SER A 3 -7.12 -5.26 -18.00
CA SER A 3 -7.62 -4.52 -16.83
C SER A 3 -7.92 -5.43 -15.63
N GLU A 4 -8.58 -6.56 -15.88
CA GLU A 4 -8.88 -7.58 -14.86
C GLU A 4 -7.60 -8.14 -14.23
N ALA A 5 -6.60 -8.49 -15.04
CA ALA A 5 -5.29 -8.93 -14.56
C ALA A 5 -4.55 -7.80 -13.82
N GLY A 6 -4.68 -6.56 -14.27
CA GLY A 6 -4.18 -5.37 -13.60
C GLY A 6 -4.72 -5.22 -12.18
N ILE A 7 -6.05 -5.35 -12.00
CA ILE A 7 -6.68 -5.32 -10.68
C ILE A 7 -6.16 -6.46 -9.80
N ASN A 8 -6.05 -7.69 -10.32
CA ASN A 8 -5.51 -8.82 -9.53
C ASN A 8 -4.05 -8.59 -9.10
N ARG A 9 -3.23 -7.95 -9.95
CA ARG A 9 -1.86 -7.57 -9.58
C ARG A 9 -1.84 -6.49 -8.50
N GLN A 10 -2.70 -5.47 -8.62
CA GLN A 10 -2.81 -4.42 -7.61
C GLN A 10 -3.29 -4.98 -6.27
N VAL A 11 -4.26 -5.90 -6.27
CA VAL A 11 -4.68 -6.62 -5.06
C VAL A 11 -3.49 -7.27 -4.36
N ASN A 12 -2.59 -7.92 -5.11
CA ASN A 12 -1.39 -8.52 -4.52
C ASN A 12 -0.40 -7.47 -4.01
N MET A 13 -0.30 -6.31 -4.67
CA MET A 13 0.52 -5.18 -4.21
C MET A 13 0.02 -4.63 -2.86
N GLU A 14 -1.30 -4.42 -2.71
CA GLU A 14 -1.86 -3.96 -1.42
C GLU A 14 -1.70 -5.01 -0.32
N LEU A 15 -1.84 -6.30 -0.65
CA LEU A 15 -1.60 -7.37 0.32
C LEU A 15 -0.12 -7.45 0.73
N TYR A 16 0.81 -7.19 -0.19
CA TYR A 16 2.23 -7.09 0.12
C TYR A 16 2.55 -5.88 1.00
N ALA A 17 1.93 -4.72 0.72
CA ALA A 17 2.07 -3.54 1.54
C ALA A 17 1.52 -3.76 2.97
N CYS A 18 0.32 -4.34 3.07
CA CYS A 18 -0.29 -4.79 4.32
C CYS A 18 0.67 -5.69 5.13
N TYR A 19 1.28 -6.69 4.47
CA TYR A 19 2.17 -7.65 5.14
C TYR A 19 3.49 -6.99 5.60
N THR A 20 4.00 -6.04 4.81
CA THR A 20 5.18 -5.24 5.14
C THR A 20 4.93 -4.36 6.35
N TYR A 21 3.81 -3.63 6.37
CA TYR A 21 3.42 -2.81 7.52
C TYR A 21 3.16 -3.64 8.78
N GLN A 22 2.59 -4.85 8.62
CA GLN A 22 2.44 -5.77 9.75
C GLN A 22 3.79 -6.14 10.35
N SER A 23 4.77 -6.47 9.51
CA SER A 23 6.14 -6.78 9.98
C SER A 23 6.78 -5.60 10.70
N MET A 24 6.65 -4.37 10.18
CA MET A 24 7.12 -3.16 10.86
C MET A 24 6.44 -2.97 12.21
N ALA A 25 5.12 -3.13 12.27
CA ALA A 25 4.35 -2.90 13.50
C ALA A 25 4.82 -3.80 14.65
N PHE A 26 5.01 -5.09 14.38
CA PHE A 26 5.46 -6.04 15.40
C PHE A 26 6.95 -5.91 15.73
N TYR A 27 7.78 -5.43 14.80
CA TYR A 27 9.16 -5.09 15.12
C TYR A 27 9.25 -3.96 16.16
N PHE A 28 8.49 -2.88 15.98
CA PHE A 28 8.48 -1.76 16.94
C PHE A 28 7.77 -2.09 18.27
N GLU A 29 7.07 -3.22 18.35
CA GLU A 29 6.44 -3.75 19.57
C GLU A 29 7.41 -4.60 20.43
N ARG A 30 8.55 -5.04 19.88
CA ARG A 30 9.54 -5.82 20.63
C ARG A 30 10.05 -5.07 21.85
N ASP A 31 10.42 -5.80 22.90
CA ASP A 31 10.95 -5.23 24.15
C ASP A 31 12.29 -4.51 23.97
N ASP A 32 13.09 -4.93 22.99
CA ASP A 32 14.39 -4.34 22.65
C ASP A 32 14.33 -3.17 21.65
N VAL A 33 13.13 -2.83 21.16
CA VAL A 33 12.87 -1.64 20.32
C VAL A 33 11.94 -0.66 21.04
N ALA A 34 10.82 -1.15 21.58
CA ALA A 34 9.90 -0.48 22.50
C ALA A 34 9.39 0.91 22.04
N LEU A 35 8.97 1.04 20.78
CA LEU A 35 8.42 2.27 20.22
C LEU A 35 6.92 2.11 19.88
N PRO A 36 6.02 2.14 20.88
CA PRO A 36 4.60 1.84 20.69
C PRO A 36 3.88 2.81 19.74
N GLY A 37 4.38 4.05 19.59
CA GLY A 37 3.84 5.01 18.62
C GLY A 37 4.03 4.55 17.18
N PHE A 38 5.23 4.07 16.83
CA PHE A 38 5.52 3.50 15.50
C PHE A 38 4.77 2.18 15.29
N SER A 39 4.74 1.32 16.31
CA SER A 39 3.97 0.07 16.24
C SER A 39 2.49 0.33 15.91
N LYS A 40 1.86 1.28 16.63
CA LYS A 40 0.48 1.67 16.37
C LYS A 40 0.28 2.24 14.97
N PHE A 41 1.16 3.15 14.53
CA PHE A 41 1.09 3.74 13.19
C PHE A 41 1.11 2.66 12.11
N PHE A 42 2.13 1.80 12.09
CA PHE A 42 2.25 0.76 11.07
C PHE A 42 1.16 -0.30 11.17
N LYS A 43 0.60 -0.55 12.36
CA LYS A 43 -0.58 -1.41 12.48
C LYS A 43 -1.79 -0.81 11.79
N SER A 44 -2.03 0.48 11.98
CA SER A 44 -3.11 1.21 11.28
C SER A 44 -2.89 1.19 9.76
N SER A 45 -1.67 1.44 9.28
CA SER A 45 -1.36 1.35 7.84
C SER A 45 -1.58 -0.07 7.29
N SER A 46 -1.22 -1.12 8.04
CA SER A 46 -1.49 -2.51 7.64
C SER A 46 -3.00 -2.80 7.50
N ASP A 47 -3.81 -2.28 8.41
CA ASP A 47 -5.26 -2.42 8.36
C ASP A 47 -5.88 -1.65 7.18
N GLU A 48 -5.38 -0.44 6.88
CA GLU A 48 -5.78 0.35 5.71
C GLU A 48 -5.47 -0.37 4.39
N GLU A 49 -4.25 -0.87 4.20
CA GLU A 49 -3.89 -1.60 2.98
C GLU A 49 -4.69 -2.90 2.79
N ARG A 50 -5.09 -3.54 3.89
CA ARG A 50 -6.01 -4.68 3.84
C ARG A 50 -7.38 -4.27 3.32
N GLU A 51 -7.88 -3.10 3.69
CA GLU A 51 -9.13 -2.58 3.16
C GLU A 51 -9.00 -2.13 1.70
N HIS A 52 -7.86 -1.57 1.27
CA HIS A 52 -7.56 -1.30 -0.14
C HIS A 52 -7.64 -2.57 -0.99
N ALA A 53 -6.97 -3.65 -0.55
CA ALA A 53 -7.03 -4.95 -1.21
C ALA A 53 -8.48 -5.46 -1.34
N LYS A 54 -9.27 -5.37 -0.25
CA LYS A 54 -10.69 -5.77 -0.26
C LYS A 54 -11.53 -4.89 -1.20
N LYS A 55 -11.26 -3.58 -1.26
CA LYS A 55 -11.95 -2.63 -2.13
C LYS A 55 -11.77 -3.02 -3.60
N LEU A 56 -10.54 -3.35 -4.01
CA LEU A 56 -10.21 -3.86 -5.34
C LEU A 56 -10.87 -5.22 -5.65
N MET A 57 -10.84 -6.17 -4.71
CA MET A 57 -11.51 -7.48 -4.90
C MET A 57 -13.03 -7.33 -5.07
N LYS A 58 -13.67 -6.45 -4.27
CA LYS A 58 -15.10 -6.12 -4.43
C LYS A 58 -15.38 -5.49 -5.79
N TYR A 59 -14.51 -4.57 -6.22
CA TYR A 59 -14.61 -3.91 -7.52
C TYR A 59 -14.48 -4.91 -8.69
N GLN A 60 -13.49 -5.81 -8.63
CA GLN A 60 -13.31 -6.90 -9.59
C GLN A 60 -14.61 -7.71 -9.76
N ASN A 61 -15.20 -8.15 -8.64
CA ASN A 61 -16.45 -8.91 -8.65
C ASN A 61 -17.63 -8.07 -9.18
N LYS A 62 -17.72 -6.78 -8.81
CA LYS A 62 -18.77 -5.85 -9.29
C LYS A 62 -18.75 -5.71 -10.82
N ARG A 63 -17.57 -5.73 -11.42
CA ARG A 63 -17.37 -5.65 -12.89
C ARG A 63 -17.50 -7.02 -13.58
N GLY A 64 -17.78 -8.09 -12.84
CA GLY A 64 -17.94 -9.44 -13.36
C GLY A 64 -16.64 -10.22 -13.57
N GLY A 65 -15.49 -9.64 -13.21
CA GLY A 65 -14.18 -10.29 -13.27
C GLY A 65 -14.01 -11.40 -12.23
N ARG A 66 -12.83 -12.00 -12.19
CA ARG A 66 -12.47 -13.07 -11.25
C ARG A 66 -11.24 -12.68 -10.45
N VAL A 67 -11.36 -12.80 -9.13
CA VAL A 67 -10.23 -12.65 -8.21
C VAL A 67 -9.35 -13.88 -8.31
N VAL A 68 -8.08 -13.68 -8.65
CA VAL A 68 -7.05 -14.72 -8.69
C VAL A 68 -5.91 -14.29 -7.77
N LEU A 69 -5.89 -14.82 -6.56
CA LEU A 69 -4.85 -14.52 -5.58
C LEU A 69 -3.53 -15.20 -5.95
N GLN A 70 -2.42 -14.60 -5.52
CA GLN A 70 -1.07 -15.08 -5.71
C GLN A 70 -0.34 -15.13 -4.36
N ASP A 71 0.86 -15.69 -4.37
CA ASP A 71 1.73 -15.66 -3.20
C ASP A 71 2.04 -14.21 -2.82
N ILE A 72 1.79 -13.90 -1.55
CA ILE A 72 2.24 -12.65 -0.94
C ILE A 72 3.70 -12.88 -0.54
N LYS A 73 4.63 -12.25 -1.26
CA LYS A 73 6.05 -12.35 -0.92
C LYS A 73 6.28 -11.81 0.49
N LYS A 74 7.20 -12.43 1.23
CA LYS A 74 7.65 -11.86 2.50
C LYS A 74 8.26 -10.47 2.28
N PRO A 75 8.22 -9.58 3.28
CA PRO A 75 8.91 -8.30 3.22
C PRO A 75 10.42 -8.49 2.96
N GLU A 76 11.07 -7.49 2.36
CA GLU A 76 12.48 -7.57 1.98
C GLU A 76 13.46 -7.73 3.16
N ARG A 77 13.01 -7.39 4.37
CA ARG A 77 13.81 -7.44 5.59
C ARG A 77 12.97 -7.89 6.78
N ASP A 78 13.65 -8.51 7.74
CA ASP A 78 13.05 -8.98 8.99
C ASP A 78 13.30 -7.98 10.16
N GLU A 79 14.30 -7.10 10.00
CA GLU A 79 14.66 -6.02 10.94
C GLU A 79 14.49 -4.65 10.26
N TRP A 80 13.89 -3.67 10.96
CA TRP A 80 13.53 -2.37 10.37
C TRP A 80 14.40 -1.20 10.86
N GLY A 81 15.30 -1.45 11.81
CA GLY A 81 16.23 -0.46 12.31
C GLY A 81 15.54 0.63 13.13
N SER A 82 15.89 1.88 12.86
CA SER A 82 15.32 3.06 13.51
C SER A 82 13.95 3.43 12.94
N GLY A 83 13.20 4.27 13.67
CA GLY A 83 11.95 4.85 13.17
C GLY A 83 12.13 5.64 11.87
N LEU A 84 13.28 6.31 11.69
CA LEU A 84 13.62 7.00 10.45
C LEU A 84 13.79 6.03 9.28
N GLU A 85 14.56 4.96 9.47
CA GLU A 85 14.78 3.95 8.43
C GLU A 85 13.47 3.28 8.03
N ALA A 86 12.63 2.89 8.99
CA ALA A 86 11.33 2.31 8.71
C ALA A 86 10.40 3.27 7.94
N MET A 87 10.34 4.55 8.33
CA MET A 87 9.53 5.56 7.62
C MET A 87 10.04 5.82 6.21
N GLN A 88 11.36 5.75 5.96
CA GLN A 88 11.90 5.86 4.61
C GLN A 88 11.51 4.67 3.74
N VAL A 89 11.45 3.47 4.31
CA VAL A 89 10.97 2.28 3.59
C VAL A 89 9.48 2.37 3.31
N ALA A 90 8.68 2.78 4.30
CA ALA A 90 7.25 3.04 4.12
C ALA A 90 7.01 4.05 2.99
N LEU A 91 7.75 5.16 2.98
CA LEU A 91 7.65 6.17 1.91
C LEU A 91 7.95 5.60 0.52
N GLN A 92 8.94 4.71 0.42
CA GLN A 92 9.29 4.08 -0.86
C GLN A 92 8.24 3.04 -1.28
N LEU A 93 7.68 2.30 -0.32
CA LEU A 93 6.57 1.38 -0.53
C LEU A 93 5.35 2.13 -1.09
N GLU A 94 4.92 3.21 -0.44
CA GLU A 94 3.79 4.04 -0.89
C GLU A 94 3.98 4.61 -2.29
N LYS A 95 5.20 5.06 -2.61
CA LYS A 95 5.52 5.52 -3.97
C LYS A 95 5.43 4.40 -5.00
N SER A 96 5.79 3.17 -4.60
CA SER A 96 5.70 2.00 -5.48
C SER A 96 4.24 1.57 -5.69
N VAL A 97 3.42 1.59 -4.64
CA VAL A 97 1.97 1.35 -4.70
C VAL A 97 1.32 2.40 -5.62
N ASN A 98 1.63 3.69 -5.40
CA ASN A 98 1.10 4.78 -6.22
C ASN A 98 1.51 4.65 -7.69
N GLN A 99 2.76 4.29 -7.99
CA GLN A 99 3.18 4.06 -9.37
C GLN A 99 2.40 2.90 -10.01
N SER A 100 2.19 1.81 -9.28
CA SER A 100 1.39 0.67 -9.76
C SER A 100 -0.07 1.08 -10.04
N LEU A 101 -0.66 1.96 -9.23
CA LEU A 101 -1.99 2.53 -9.46
C LEU A 101 -2.04 3.43 -10.69
N LEU A 102 -1.02 4.27 -10.92
CA LEU A 102 -0.92 5.10 -12.12
C LEU A 102 -0.77 4.24 -13.39
N ASP A 103 0.04 3.18 -13.32
CA ASP A 103 0.18 2.23 -14.43
C ASP A 103 -1.14 1.50 -14.71
N LEU A 104 -1.88 1.13 -13.66
CA LEU A 104 -3.20 0.53 -13.77
C LEU A 104 -4.25 1.49 -14.35
N HIS A 105 -4.17 2.77 -13.98
CA HIS A 105 -5.00 3.84 -14.55
C HIS A 105 -4.71 4.03 -16.04
N ALA A 106 -3.44 4.02 -16.45
CA ALA A 106 -3.06 4.06 -17.86
C ALA A 106 -3.57 2.83 -18.65
N VAL A 107 -3.63 1.65 -18.03
CA VAL A 107 -4.29 0.47 -18.63
C VAL A 107 -5.79 0.73 -18.81
N ALA A 108 -6.46 1.32 -17.82
CA ALA A 108 -7.88 1.68 -17.95
C ALA A 108 -8.10 2.70 -19.08
N GLU A 109 -7.24 3.72 -19.19
CA GLU A 109 -7.27 4.71 -20.27
C GLU A 109 -7.11 4.05 -21.65
N LYS A 110 -6.10 3.19 -21.80
CA LYS A 110 -5.83 2.43 -23.04
C LYS A 110 -7.05 1.64 -23.52
N HIS A 111 -7.86 1.12 -22.60
CA HIS A 111 -9.08 0.37 -22.89
C HIS A 111 -10.34 1.23 -22.91
N ASN A 112 -10.23 2.55 -22.77
CA ASN A 112 -11.33 3.50 -22.66
C ASN A 112 -12.31 3.14 -21.52
N ASP A 113 -11.81 2.59 -20.41
CA ASP A 113 -12.60 2.23 -19.23
C ASP A 113 -12.69 3.39 -18.25
N SER A 114 -13.51 4.40 -18.61
CA SER A 114 -13.67 5.61 -17.81
C SER A 114 -14.18 5.32 -16.39
N GLN A 115 -14.95 4.25 -16.20
CA GLN A 115 -15.46 3.89 -14.88
C GLN A 115 -14.34 3.33 -13.98
N MET A 116 -13.38 2.61 -14.55
CA MET A 116 -12.20 2.16 -13.80
C MET A 116 -11.25 3.32 -13.50
N GLN A 117 -11.08 4.27 -14.43
CA GLN A 117 -10.31 5.49 -14.16
C GLN A 117 -10.90 6.27 -12.98
N ASP A 118 -12.21 6.56 -13.03
CA ASP A 118 -12.95 7.24 -11.95
C ASP A 118 -12.83 6.52 -10.61
N PHE A 119 -12.96 5.18 -10.62
CA PHE A 119 -12.77 4.37 -9.41
C PHE A 119 -11.36 4.51 -8.83
N LEU A 120 -10.32 4.42 -9.65
CA LEU A 120 -8.93 4.55 -9.19
C LEU A 120 -8.62 5.97 -8.68
N GLU A 121 -9.11 6.99 -9.38
CA GLU A 121 -8.96 8.39 -9.00
C GLU A 121 -9.66 8.71 -7.66
N GLY A 122 -10.91 8.31 -7.52
CA GLY A 122 -11.75 8.63 -6.37
C GLY A 122 -11.39 7.86 -5.11
N GLU A 123 -10.99 6.60 -5.25
CA GLU A 123 -10.82 5.69 -4.11
C GLU A 123 -9.36 5.43 -3.71
N PHE A 124 -8.37 5.82 -4.52
CA PHE A 124 -6.96 5.50 -4.28
C PHE A 124 -6.00 6.66 -4.55
N LEU A 125 -6.00 7.25 -5.75
CA LEU A 125 -4.95 8.19 -6.15
C LEU A 125 -4.89 9.44 -5.26
N LYS A 126 -6.04 9.93 -4.79
CA LYS A 126 -6.08 11.03 -3.82
C LYS A 126 -5.50 10.62 -2.47
N GLU A 127 -5.91 9.46 -1.96
CA GLU A 127 -5.44 8.93 -0.67
C GLU A 127 -3.92 8.71 -0.70
N GLN A 128 -3.38 8.14 -1.78
CA GLN A 128 -1.92 7.95 -1.93
C GLN A 128 -1.14 9.26 -1.83
N VAL A 129 -1.63 10.35 -2.44
CA VAL A 129 -0.93 11.64 -2.38
C VAL A 129 -0.89 12.17 -0.95
N ASP A 130 -2.00 12.05 -0.22
CA ASP A 130 -2.10 12.49 1.17
C ASP A 130 -1.21 11.62 2.09
N SER A 131 -1.21 10.30 1.93
CA SER A 131 -0.36 9.37 2.68
C SER A 131 1.14 9.60 2.40
N ILE A 132 1.54 9.76 1.14
CA ILE A 132 2.93 10.06 0.77
C ILE A 132 3.38 11.38 1.39
N LYS A 133 2.50 12.39 1.42
CA LYS A 133 2.79 13.68 2.03
C LYS A 133 3.00 13.55 3.54
N GLU A 134 2.12 12.83 4.23
CA GLU A 134 2.21 12.59 5.67
C GLU A 134 3.53 11.87 6.03
N ILE A 135 3.83 10.75 5.38
CA ILE A 135 5.06 9.99 5.66
C ILE A 135 6.31 10.81 5.33
N SER A 136 6.29 11.60 4.24
CA SER A 136 7.40 12.50 3.90
C SER A 136 7.62 13.60 4.96
N ASP A 137 6.55 14.09 5.59
CA ASP A 137 6.67 15.04 6.70
C ASP A 137 7.31 14.37 7.92
N TYR A 138 6.90 13.15 8.28
CA TYR A 138 7.51 12.39 9.38
C TYR A 138 8.99 12.12 9.11
N VAL A 139 9.37 11.69 7.91
CA VAL A 139 10.77 11.52 7.53
C VAL A 139 11.55 12.83 7.70
N THR A 140 10.97 13.96 7.32
CA THR A 140 11.61 15.28 7.47
C THR A 140 11.77 15.66 8.95
N GLN A 141 10.76 15.41 9.77
CA GLN A 141 10.79 15.68 11.21
C GLN A 141 11.83 14.80 11.91
N LEU A 142 11.87 13.51 11.61
CA LEU A 142 12.81 12.55 12.19
C LEU A 142 14.27 12.84 11.80
N LYS A 143 14.52 13.47 10.65
CA LYS A 143 15.87 13.92 10.25
C LYS A 143 16.36 15.17 11.00
N ARG A 144 15.46 15.91 11.65
CA ARG A 144 15.79 17.15 12.37
C ARG A 144 16.15 16.92 13.83
N VAL A 145 15.84 15.74 14.36
CA VAL A 145 16.04 15.37 15.76
C VAL A 145 17.25 14.48 15.94
#